data_AF-A0A2V7W528-F1
#
_entry.id   AF-A0A2V7W528-F1
#
_cell.length_a   1.000
_cell.length_b   1.000
_cell.length_c   1.000
_cell.angle_alpha   90.00
_cell.angle_beta   90.00
_cell.angle_gamma   90.00
#
_symmetry.space_group_name_H-M   'P 1'
#
loop_
_entity.id
_entity.type
_entity.pdbx_description
1 polymer ?
#
loop_
_entity_poly.entity_id
_entity_poly.type
_entity_poly.pdbx_seq_one_letter_code
_entity_poly.pdbx_strand_id
1 'polypeptide(L)'
;MSKSEQPDEWRVRLREAVDRTGKKYSAVAHAAGIAPATLSRILTGTMYKPSFDTVMRIARATGESVGWILGERAYAFSYEQRELLRRAAATIRKVIGDA
;
A
#
# COMPACT_ATOMS: atom_id res chain seq x y z
N MET A 1 18.35 -24.45 -2.68
CA MET A 1 17.94 -23.17 -2.05
C MET A 1 16.55 -23.37 -1.45
N SER A 2 16.43 -23.22 -0.12
CA SER A 2 15.20 -23.47 0.63
C SER A 2 14.25 -22.28 0.54
N LYS A 3 12.95 -22.54 0.60
CA LYS A 3 11.81 -21.61 0.40
C LYS A 3 11.71 -20.48 1.45
N SER A 4 12.73 -20.28 2.29
CA SER A 4 12.71 -19.44 3.50
C SER A 4 13.47 -18.10 3.38
N GLU A 5 14.04 -17.78 2.21
CA GLU A 5 14.88 -16.58 2.01
C GLU A 5 14.28 -15.49 1.13
N GLN A 6 13.05 -15.65 0.62
CA GLN A 6 12.41 -14.51 -0.06
C GLN A 6 12.02 -13.47 1.01
N PRO A 7 12.46 -12.20 0.88
CA PRO A 7 11.91 -11.12 1.68
C PRO A 7 10.39 -11.20 1.60
N ASP A 8 9.71 -11.22 2.74
CA ASP A 8 8.25 -11.30 2.79
C ASP A 8 7.68 -10.20 1.87
N GLU A 9 7.28 -10.55 0.64
CA GLU A 9 7.01 -9.56 -0.42
C GLU A 9 5.90 -8.59 0.02
N TRP A 10 4.97 -9.09 0.82
CA TRP A 10 3.91 -8.28 1.42
C TRP A 10 4.43 -7.24 2.42
N ARG A 11 5.49 -7.52 3.19
CA ARG A 11 6.11 -6.53 4.09
C ARG A 11 6.82 -5.44 3.30
N VAL A 12 7.44 -5.81 2.18
CA VAL A 12 8.09 -4.83 1.29
C VAL A 12 7.02 -3.89 0.74
N ARG A 13 5.92 -4.42 0.21
CA ARG A 13 4.78 -3.60 -0.25
C ARG A 13 4.14 -2.80 0.88
N LEU A 14 4.02 -3.36 2.09
CA LEU A 14 3.50 -2.63 3.25
C LEU A 14 4.40 -1.46 3.66
N ARG A 15 5.72 -1.65 3.66
CA ARG A 15 6.67 -0.56 3.89
C ARG A 15 6.52 0.50 2.80
N GLU A 16 6.47 0.09 1.54
CA GLU A 16 6.30 0.99 0.41
C GLU A 16 5.00 1.81 0.52
N ALA A 17 3.88 1.17 0.89
CA ALA A 17 2.61 1.86 1.15
C ALA A 17 2.75 2.93 2.23
N VAL A 18 3.42 2.62 3.34
CA VAL A 18 3.68 3.56 4.44
C VAL A 18 4.55 4.72 3.95
N ASP A 19 5.63 4.44 3.23
CA ASP A 19 6.58 5.44 2.75
C ASP A 19 5.92 6.41 1.74
N ARG A 20 5.10 5.89 0.82
CA ARG A 20 4.35 6.70 -0.17
C ARG A 20 3.38 7.71 0.46
N THR A 21 2.96 7.49 1.71
CA THR A 21 2.11 8.48 2.39
C THR A 21 2.84 9.79 2.68
N GLY A 22 4.17 9.79 2.70
CA GLY A 22 4.99 10.93 3.15
C GLY A 22 4.83 11.29 4.64
N LYS A 23 4.06 10.50 5.40
CA LYS A 23 3.80 10.74 6.82
C LYS A 23 4.85 10.07 7.69
N LYS A 24 5.06 10.60 8.89
CA LYS A 24 5.83 9.90 9.94
C LYS A 24 5.17 8.56 10.26
N TYR A 25 5.97 7.53 10.50
CA TYR A 25 5.46 6.19 10.85
C TYR A 25 4.54 6.20 12.07
N SER A 26 4.82 7.07 13.05
CA SER A 26 3.93 7.26 14.21
C SER A 26 2.54 7.75 13.82
N ALA A 27 2.44 8.68 12.86
CA ALA A 27 1.15 9.18 12.38
C ALA A 27 0.35 8.09 11.67
N VAL A 28 1.01 7.24 10.87
CA VAL A 28 0.36 6.10 10.22
C VAL A 28 -0.10 5.06 11.26
N ALA A 29 0.74 4.77 12.26
CA ALA A 29 0.39 3.86 13.36
C ALA A 29 -0.84 4.36 14.14
N HIS A 30 -0.88 5.66 14.47
CA HIS A 30 -2.03 6.26 15.13
C HIS A 30 -3.30 6.19 14.28
N ALA A 31 -3.21 6.49 12.98
CA ALA A 31 -4.34 6.36 12.06
C ALA A 31 -4.84 4.91 11.92
N ALA A 32 -3.94 3.92 12.03
CA ALA A 32 -4.27 2.50 12.05
C ALA A 32 -4.77 2.00 13.42
N GLY A 33 -4.76 2.84 14.46
CA GLY A 33 -5.17 2.47 15.82
C GLY A 33 -4.21 1.48 16.50
N ILE A 34 -2.90 1.55 16.19
CA ILE A 34 -1.87 0.70 16.79
C ILE A 34 -0.74 1.54 17.40
N ALA A 35 0.05 0.93 18.28
CA ALA A 35 1.25 1.57 18.82
C ALA A 35 2.33 1.75 17.72
N PRO A 36 3.09 2.86 17.69
CA PRO A 36 4.20 3.05 16.75
C PRO A 36 5.24 1.92 16.78
N ALA A 37 5.51 1.37 17.98
CA ALA A 37 6.40 0.23 18.15
C ALA A 37 5.86 -1.05 17.47
N THR A 38 4.54 -1.24 17.44
CA THR A 38 3.91 -2.36 16.73
C THR A 38 4.13 -2.25 15.23
N LEU A 39 3.90 -1.07 14.65
CA LEU A 39 4.18 -0.83 13.23
C LEU A 39 5.66 -1.09 12.91
N SER A 40 6.57 -0.54 13.72
CA SER A 40 8.01 -0.76 13.55
C SER A 40 8.37 -2.25 13.54
N ARG A 41 7.93 -3.02 14.54
CA ARG A 41 8.19 -4.47 14.64
C ARG A 41 7.62 -5.26 13.46
N ILE A 42 6.47 -4.85 12.92
CA ILE A 42 5.88 -5.47 11.73
C ILE A 42 6.77 -5.24 10.50
N LEU A 43 7.16 -3.98 10.27
CA LEU A 43 7.96 -3.59 9.11
C LEU A 43 9.37 -4.19 9.17
N THR A 44 10.01 -4.22 10.35
CA THR A 44 11.36 -4.80 10.53
C THR A 44 11.37 -6.33 10.56
N GLY A 45 10.22 -6.99 10.55
CA GLY A 45 10.13 -8.46 10.63
C GLY A 45 10.30 -9.03 12.04
N THR A 46 10.52 -8.20 13.06
CA THR A 46 10.63 -8.63 14.46
C THR A 46 9.32 -9.22 14.99
N MET A 47 8.17 -8.79 14.44
CA MET A 47 6.88 -9.45 14.63
C MET A 47 6.59 -10.35 13.43
N TYR A 48 6.83 -11.65 13.59
CA TYR A 48 6.73 -12.61 12.49
C TYR A 48 5.30 -12.77 11.95
N LYS A 49 4.29 -12.78 12.83
CA LYS A 49 2.87 -12.99 12.48
C LYS A 49 1.97 -11.90 13.08
N PRO A 50 1.84 -10.72 12.47
CA PRO A 50 0.79 -9.78 12.83
C PRO A 50 -0.59 -10.37 12.54
N SER A 51 -1.62 -9.91 13.25
CA SER A 51 -2.98 -10.30 12.92
C SER A 51 -3.40 -9.71 11.57
N PHE A 52 -4.26 -10.41 10.85
CA PHE A 52 -4.80 -9.94 9.58
C PHE A 52 -5.52 -8.59 9.73
N ASP A 53 -6.30 -8.42 10.80
CA ASP A 53 -6.94 -7.15 11.15
C ASP A 53 -5.92 -6.00 11.31
N THR A 54 -4.77 -6.26 11.93
CA THR A 54 -3.71 -5.24 12.05
C THR A 54 -3.18 -4.83 10.68
N VAL A 55 -2.89 -5.79 9.80
CA VAL A 55 -2.39 -5.50 8.45
C VAL A 55 -3.44 -4.74 7.63
N MET A 56 -4.72 -5.10 7.74
CA MET A 56 -5.82 -4.39 7.11
C MET A 56 -5.94 -2.94 7.58
N ARG A 57 -5.83 -2.70 8.90
CA ARG A 57 -5.90 -1.33 9.46
C ARG A 57 -4.75 -0.47 8.96
N ILE A 58 -3.53 -1.01 8.87
CA ILE A 58 -2.38 -0.30 8.33
C ILE A 58 -2.61 0.02 6.85
N ALA A 59 -3.03 -0.96 6.03
CA ALA A 59 -3.32 -0.74 4.61
C ALA A 59 -4.36 0.37 4.40
N ARG A 60 -5.45 0.36 5.18
CA ARG A 60 -6.46 1.43 5.13
C ARG A 60 -5.91 2.78 5.54
N ALA A 61 -5.08 2.83 6.58
CA ALA A 61 -4.45 4.07 7.04
C ALA A 61 -3.48 4.68 6.01
N THR A 62 -2.91 3.85 5.12
CA THR A 62 -2.08 4.30 4.00
C THR A 62 -2.89 4.59 2.72
N GLY A 63 -4.20 4.33 2.72
CA GLY A 63 -5.05 4.48 1.54
C GLY A 63 -4.90 3.36 0.51
N GLU A 64 -4.26 2.25 0.88
CA GLU A 64 -4.01 1.11 0.00
C GLU A 64 -4.98 -0.05 0.30
N SER A 65 -5.16 -0.94 -0.68
CA SER A 65 -5.93 -2.16 -0.49
C SER A 65 -5.05 -3.28 0.07
N VAL A 66 -5.61 -4.14 0.93
CA VAL A 66 -4.89 -5.34 1.41
C VAL A 66 -4.53 -6.28 0.25
N GLY A 67 -5.35 -6.33 -0.80
CA GLY A 67 -5.06 -7.09 -2.01
C GLY A 67 -3.76 -6.62 -2.67
N TRP A 68 -3.58 -5.30 -2.85
CA TRP A 68 -2.34 -4.74 -3.39
C TRP A 68 -1.12 -5.10 -2.53
N ILE A 69 -1.24 -5.00 -1.20
CA ILE A 69 -0.18 -5.40 -0.25
C ILE A 69 0.20 -6.88 -0.45
N LEU A 70 -0.78 -7.75 -0.69
CA LEU A 70 -0.56 -9.18 -0.96
C LEU A 70 -0.13 -9.47 -2.41
N GLY A 71 -0.01 -8.46 -3.26
CA GLY A 71 0.40 -8.62 -4.66
C GLY A 71 -0.74 -8.98 -5.60
N GLU A 72 -1.99 -8.85 -5.17
CA GLU A 72 -3.12 -8.92 -6.08
C GLU A 72 -2.99 -7.80 -7.12
N ARG A 73 -3.17 -8.18 -8.39
CA ARG A 73 -3.28 -7.19 -9.46
C ARG A 73 -4.49 -6.33 -9.14
N ALA A 74 -4.30 -5.01 -9.12
CA ALA A 74 -5.38 -4.05 -8.95
C ALA A 74 -6.54 -4.43 -9.88
N TYR A 75 -7.77 -4.37 -9.37
CA TYR A 75 -8.97 -4.70 -10.13
C TYR A 75 -8.88 -4.06 -11.50
N ALA A 76 -8.99 -4.90 -12.54
CA ALA A 76 -9.07 -4.40 -13.89
C ALA A 76 -10.30 -3.48 -13.97
N PHE A 77 -10.07 -2.19 -14.21
CA PHE A 77 -11.15 -1.26 -14.54
C PHE A 77 -12.07 -1.90 -15.58
N SER A 78 -13.38 -1.73 -15.41
CA SER A 78 -14.34 -2.05 -16.47
C SER A 78 -13.98 -1.27 -17.75
N TYR A 79 -14.47 -1.72 -18.91
CA TYR A 79 -14.21 -1.02 -20.17
C TYR A 79 -14.59 0.47 -20.09
N GLU A 80 -15.76 0.77 -19.51
CA GLU A 80 -16.27 2.13 -19.29
C GLU A 80 -15.35 2.95 -18.37
N GLN A 81 -14.88 2.36 -17.27
CA GLN A 81 -13.96 3.01 -16.34
C GLN A 81 -12.59 3.30 -16.98
N ARG A 82 -12.08 2.36 -17.80
CA ARG A 82 -10.84 2.57 -18.57
C ARG A 82 -11.00 3.72 -19.55
N GLU A 83 -12.13 3.77 -20.23
CA GLU A 83 -12.41 4.80 -21.23
C GLU A 83 -12.55 6.18 -20.56
N LEU A 84 -13.23 6.26 -19.42
CA LEU A 84 -13.29 7.49 -18.62
C LEU A 84 -11.91 7.94 -18.16
N LEU A 85 -11.11 7.02 -17.62
CA LEU A 85 -9.75 7.32 -17.15
C LEU A 85 -8.85 7.80 -18.30
N ARG A 86 -8.96 7.18 -19.48
CA ARG A 86 -8.23 7.57 -20.70
C ARG A 86 -8.57 9.00 -21.12
N ARG A 87 -9.86 9.34 -21.15
CA ARG A 87 -10.34 10.69 -21.48
C ARG A 87 -9.86 11.70 -20.46
N ALA A 88 -10.01 11.40 -19.16
CA ALA A 88 -9.53 12.25 -18.08
C ALA A 88 -8.02 12.52 -18.20
N ALA A 89 -7.21 11.49 -18.44
CA ALA A 89 -5.77 11.64 -18.61
C ALA A 89 -5.40 12.48 -19.85
N ALA A 90 -6.11 12.32 -20.97
CA ALA A 90 -5.89 13.15 -22.17
C ALA A 90 -6.22 14.62 -21.92
N THR A 91 -7.32 14.90 -21.21
CA THR A 91 -7.69 16.26 -20.81
C THR A 91 -6.65 16.86 -19.87
N ILE A 92 -6.25 16.12 -18.84
CA ILE A 92 -5.21 16.55 -17.89
C ILE A 92 -3.93 16.90 -18.64
N ARG A 93 -3.47 16.05 -19.57
CA ARG A 93 -2.28 16.32 -20.36
C ARG A 93 -2.38 17.59 -21.21
N LYS A 94 -3.54 17.84 -21.82
CA LYS A 94 -3.80 19.06 -22.58
C LYS A 94 -3.79 20.32 -21.71
N VAL A 95 -4.21 20.20 -20.44
CA VAL A 95 -4.31 21.33 -19.50
C VAL A 95 -2.97 21.62 -18.82
N ILE A 96 -2.23 20.58 -18.41
CA ILE A 96 -0.93 20.73 -17.74
C ILE A 96 0.16 21.07 -18.76
N GLY A 97 -0.03 20.73 -20.04
CA GLY A 97 0.91 21.03 -21.12
C GLY A 97 2.20 20.23 -20.96
N ASP A 98 2.23 19.01 -21.50
CA ASP A 98 3.52 18.40 -21.81
C ASP A 98 4.09 19.15 -23.03
N ALA A 99 5.22 19.83 -22.84
CA ALA A 99 6.07 20.36 -23.90
C ALA A 99 6.63 19.23 -24.78
#